data_AF-A0A9P1KGT7-F1
#
_entry.id   AF-A0A9P1KGT7-F1
#
_cell.length_a   1.000
_cell.length_b   1.000
_cell.length_c   1.000
_cell.angle_alpha   90.00
_cell.angle_beta   90.00
_cell.angle_gamma   90.00
#
_symmetry.space_group_name_H-M   'P 1'
#
loop_
_entity.id
_entity.type
_entity.pdbx_description
1 polymer ?
#
loop_
_entity_poly.entity_id
_entity_poly.type
_entity_poly.pdbx_seq_one_letter_code
_entity_poly.pdbx_strand_id
1 'polypeptide(L)' 'MIQPLRYGYVDTTGKTIIQPQFYGAEPFSEGLAVVQLNGHYD' A
#
# COMPACT_ATOMS: atom_id res chain seq x y z
N MET A 1 6.78 21.33 0.62
CA MET A 1 7.14 19.93 0.92
C MET A 1 6.00 19.05 0.41
N ILE A 2 6.25 18.18 -0.55
CA ILE A 2 5.24 17.23 -1.03
C ILE A 2 5.39 15.97 -0.19
N GLN A 3 4.35 15.59 0.56
CA GLN A 3 4.30 14.27 1.19
C GLN A 3 4.12 13.24 0.07
N PRO A 4 4.97 12.19 -0.03
CA PRO A 4 4.80 11.17 -1.04
C PRO A 4 3.45 10.48 -0.83
N LEU A 5 2.72 10.25 -1.93
CA LEU A 5 1.52 9.42 -1.92
C LEU A 5 1.91 8.03 -1.40
N ARG A 6 1.11 7.51 -0.47
CA ARG A 6 1.30 6.18 0.11
C ARG A 6 0.15 5.27 -0.33
N TYR A 7 0.44 4.00 -0.41
CA TYR A 7 -0.54 2.95 -0.69
C TYR A 7 -1.05 2.35 0.62
N GLY A 8 -2.34 2.01 0.59
CA GLY A 8 -3.06 1.24 1.60
C GLY A 8 -4.01 0.28 0.89
N TYR A 9 -4.89 -0.37 1.64
CA TYR A 9 -5.84 -1.33 1.08
C TYR A 9 -7.26 -0.99 1.49
N VAL A 10 -8.18 -1.20 0.55
CA VAL A 10 -9.62 -1.12 0.75
C VAL A 10 -10.23 -2.49 0.48
N ASP A 11 -11.36 -2.78 1.10
CA ASP A 11 -12.18 -3.93 0.69
C ASP A 11 -13.01 -3.61 -0.56
N THR A 12 -13.81 -4.58 -1.02
CA THR A 12 -14.65 -4.43 -2.22
C THR A 12 -15.79 -3.41 -2.08
N THR A 13 -16.06 -2.93 -0.87
CA THR A 13 -17.02 -1.85 -0.60
C THR A 13 -16.37 -0.47 -0.66
N GLY A 14 -15.04 -0.41 -0.78
CA GLY A 14 -14.26 0.82 -0.72
C GLY A 14 -13.88 1.24 0.70
N LYS A 15 -14.20 0.43 1.72
CA LYS A 15 -13.80 0.71 3.09
C LYS A 15 -12.31 0.45 3.26
N THR A 16 -11.58 1.43 3.80
CA THR A 16 -10.17 1.26 4.17
C THR A 16 -10.01 0.20 5.24
N ILE A 17 -9.21 -0.83 4.94
CA ILE A 17 -8.84 -1.91 5.87
C ILE A 17 -7.40 -1.76 6.35
N ILE A 18 -6.53 -1.17 5.52
CA ILE A 18 -5.15 -0.83 5.89
C ILE A 18 -4.91 0.62 5.45
N GLN A 19 -4.59 1.50 6.41
CA GLN A 19 -4.35 2.91 6.10
C GLN A 19 -3.13 3.09 5.18
N PRO A 20 -3.11 4.12 4.32
CA PRO A 20 -1.95 4.42 3.48
C PRO A 20 -0.65 4.58 4.26
N GLN A 21 0.26 3.61 4.13
CA GLN A 21 1.54 3.61 4.83
C GLN A 21 2.71 3.04 4.01
N PHE A 22 2.42 2.43 2.85
CA PHE A 22 3.43 1.79 1.99
C PHE A 22 3.87 2.73 0.87
N TYR A 23 5.13 2.60 0.44
CA TYR A 23 5.63 3.32 -0.74
C TYR A 23 5.17 2.69 -2.06
N GLY A 24 4.81 1.41 -2.02
CA GLY A 24 4.26 0.62 -3.12
C GLY A 24 3.50 -0.57 -2.58
N ALA A 25 2.50 -1.04 -3.31
CA ALA A 25 1.65 -2.15 -2.92
C ALA A 25 1.12 -2.87 -4.16
N GLU A 26 1.25 -4.20 -4.18
CA GLU A 26 0.66 -5.06 -5.21
C GLU A 26 -0.72 -5.58 -4.79
N PRO A 27 -1.57 -6.04 -5.74
CA PRO A 27 -2.84 -6.70 -5.43
C PRO A 27 -2.67 -7.94 -4.56
N PHE A 28 -3.71 -8.28 -3.78
CA PHE A 28 -3.74 -9.54 -3.06
C PHE A 28 -3.84 -10.74 -4.01
N SER A 29 -3.06 -11.78 -3.74
CA SER A 29 -3.19 -13.11 -4.32
C SER A 29 -2.95 -14.14 -3.22
N GLU A 30 -3.75 -15.21 -3.18
CA GLU A 30 -3.63 -16.29 -2.18
C GLU A 30 -3.61 -15.81 -0.72
N GLY A 31 -4.26 -14.67 -0.43
CA GLY A 31 -4.32 -14.09 0.91
C GLY A 31 -3.12 -13.25 1.33
N LEU A 32 -2.16 -12.99 0.44
CA LEU A 32 -0.97 -12.18 0.70
C LEU A 32 -0.80 -11.07 -0.34
N ALA A 33 -0.05 -10.03 0.01
CA ALA A 33 0.32 -8.94 -0.89
C ALA A 33 1.75 -8.46 -0.62
N VAL A 34 2.47 -8.10 -1.68
CA VAL A 34 3.83 -7.53 -1.59
C VAL A 34 3.72 -6.03 -1.37
N VAL A 35 4.48 -5.51 -0.41
CA VAL A 35 4.52 -4.07 -0.06
C VAL A 35 5.95 -3.56 0.03
N GLN A 36 6.13 -2.28 -0.31
CA GLN A 36 7.40 -1.58 -0.15
C GLN A 36 7.38 -0.72 1.13
N LEU A 37 8.24 -1.05 2.09
CA LEU A 37 8.32 -0.36 3.39
C LEU A 37 9.36 0.77 3.41
N ASN A 38 10.47 0.62 2.70
CA ASN A 38 11.51 1.62 2.59
C ASN A 38 11.68 1.98 1.11
N GLY A 39 11.43 3.24 0.76
CA GLY A 39 11.57 3.76 -0.61
C GLY A 39 13.02 3.90 -1.07
N HIS A 40 13.87 2.90 -0.81
CA HIS A 40 15.24 2.90 -1.30
C HIS A 40 15.24 2.68 -2.81
N TYR A 41 15.39 3.79 -3.53
CA TYR A 41 16.09 3.80 -4.81
C TYR A 41 17.57 3.97 -4.45
N ASP A 42 18.38 2.92 -4.63
CA ASP A 42 19.84 3.08 -4.75
C ASP A 42 20.17 3.58 -6.16
#